data_AF-A0A3N5NRC5-F1
#
_entry.id   AF-A0A3N5NRC5-F1
#
_cell.length_a   1.000
_cell.length_b   1.000
_cell.length_c   1.000
_cell.angle_alpha   90.00
_cell.angle_beta   90.00
_cell.angle_gamma   90.00
#
_symmetry.space_group_name_H-M   'P 1'
#
loop_
_entity.id
_entity.type
_entity.pdbx_description
1 polymer ?
#
loop_
_entity_poly.entity_id
_entity_poly.type
_entity_poly.pdbx_seq_one_letter_code
_entity_poly.pdbx_strand_id
1 'polypeptide(L)'
;DLVEHILGDGDFREFLEEQIRQVGDLERIISRVSVGKISPREMVHLKLALSAIGPLKTRCESMDLDSMQKLAGQLDPCQEVWERIEREIVADPPALLNRGGVVSNRVSEELDELREIMISGKDYLLELQKREVERTGISSLKVGYNNVFGYYIEVRNTHKSKVPEEWTRKQTLVSAERYITEELKTYEEKILGAEEKSLEMETAIFQELVGWIATWTEAIQQNASLIARLDVLLSFARIALEYDYCRPEVNDSITIEIIEGRHPVIERQLPFDEPYVSNSIRLDDRDQQIIILTGPNMSGKSAFLRQTALITLMAQVGSYVPAKEARIGWVDKIFTRVGASDNLALGESTFMVEMLEAASILNNLSDRSLVILDEIGRGTSTYDGISIAWAMVEYIHEQPGGRAKTLFATHYHELNEMAASFTRVRNYNVSIREAGNRVIFLRKLVPGGSEHSFGIHVAQMAGMPPSVVRRAGEILRELEKTGGEKHLSKPVGGLAGQREGLQLSIFQLDDPVLRQIR
;
A
#
# COMPACT_ATOMS: atom_id res chain seq x y z
N ASP A 1 13.96 20.08 1.15
CA ASP A 1 14.54 20.59 2.40
C ASP A 1 14.27 19.67 3.58
N LEU A 2 13.02 19.50 4.04
CA LEU A 2 12.70 18.61 5.18
C LEU A 2 13.25 17.19 5.02
N VAL A 3 13.02 16.55 3.85
CA VAL A 3 13.53 15.20 3.57
C VAL A 3 15.07 15.15 3.63
N GLU A 4 15.75 16.18 3.13
CA GLU A 4 17.22 16.25 3.15
C GLU A 4 17.76 16.41 4.57
N HIS A 5 17.12 17.25 5.39
CA HIS A 5 17.49 17.42 6.78
C HIS A 5 17.33 16.10 7.55
N ILE A 6 16.18 15.45 7.40
CA ILE A 6 15.92 14.12 7.99
C ILE A 6 16.95 13.11 7.49
N LEU A 7 17.29 13.11 6.19
CA LEU A 7 18.29 12.20 5.63
C LEU A 7 19.69 12.40 6.24
N GLY A 8 20.07 13.65 6.51
CA GLY A 8 21.38 14.02 7.05
C GLY A 8 21.57 13.77 8.55
N ASP A 9 20.50 13.66 9.33
CA ASP A 9 20.54 13.45 10.79
C ASP A 9 20.03 12.05 11.16
N GLY A 10 20.97 11.13 11.43
CA GLY A 10 20.67 9.76 11.84
C GLY A 10 19.92 9.68 13.17
N ASP A 11 20.37 10.42 14.17
CA ASP A 11 19.79 10.42 15.52
C ASP A 11 18.35 10.95 15.48
N PHE A 12 18.10 11.99 14.67
CA PHE A 12 16.74 12.51 14.50
C PHE A 12 15.80 11.54 13.79
N ARG A 13 16.28 10.77 12.80
CA ARG A 13 15.46 9.75 12.14
C ARG A 13 15.00 8.66 13.10
N GLU A 14 15.93 8.15 13.90
CA GLU A 14 15.61 7.13 14.91
C GLU A 14 14.61 7.67 15.92
N PHE A 15 14.83 8.90 16.40
CA PHE A 15 13.90 9.58 17.27
C PHE A 15 12.49 9.74 16.66
N LEU A 16 12.39 10.22 15.41
CA LEU A 16 11.11 10.34 14.71
C LEU A 16 10.42 8.99 14.59
N GLU A 17 11.15 7.94 14.22
CA GLU A 17 10.59 6.59 14.09
C GLU A 17 10.02 6.09 15.42
N GLU A 18 10.72 6.29 16.53
CA GLU A 18 10.25 5.91 17.86
C GLU A 18 8.99 6.67 18.26
N GLN A 19 8.99 8.01 18.12
CA GLN A 19 7.84 8.84 18.51
C GLN A 19 6.62 8.56 17.62
N ILE A 20 6.77 8.49 16.29
CA ILE A 20 5.68 8.21 15.36
C ILE A 20 5.09 6.81 15.63
N ARG A 21 5.93 5.82 15.94
CA ARG A 21 5.47 4.47 16.32
C ARG A 21 4.64 4.49 17.60
N GLN A 22 4.97 5.34 18.57
CA GLN A 22 4.18 5.49 19.80
C GLN A 22 2.84 6.19 19.55
N VAL A 23 2.80 7.15 18.61
CA VAL A 23 1.56 7.84 18.22
C VAL A 23 0.56 6.88 17.58
N GLY A 24 1.01 6.06 16.64
CA GLY A 24 0.14 5.12 15.92
C GLY A 24 -1.00 5.82 15.16
N ASP A 25 -2.17 5.19 15.10
CA ASP A 25 -3.34 5.68 14.35
C ASP A 25 -4.20 6.65 15.19
N LEU A 26 -3.62 7.82 15.47
CA LEU A 26 -4.27 8.87 16.27
C LEU A 26 -5.56 9.39 15.59
N GLU A 27 -5.56 9.51 14.26
CA GLU A 27 -6.71 9.97 13.47
C GLU A 27 -7.93 9.07 13.68
N ARG A 28 -7.74 7.75 13.62
CA ARG A 28 -8.83 6.81 13.89
C ARG A 28 -9.27 6.83 15.34
N ILE A 29 -8.34 6.89 16.30
CA ILE A 29 -8.69 6.91 17.73
C ILE A 29 -9.55 8.13 18.05
N ILE A 30 -9.17 9.33 17.61
CA ILE A 30 -9.96 10.53 17.88
C ILE A 30 -11.32 10.49 17.20
N SER A 31 -11.43 9.92 15.99
CA SER A 31 -12.73 9.72 15.32
C SER A 31 -13.70 8.88 16.16
N ARG A 32 -13.19 7.89 16.91
CA ARG A 32 -13.99 7.06 17.82
C ARG A 32 -14.43 7.82 19.08
N VAL A 33 -13.59 8.73 19.58
CA VAL A 33 -13.95 9.63 20.69
C VAL A 33 -15.10 10.53 20.26
N SER A 34 -15.04 11.14 19.08
CA SER A 34 -16.08 12.06 18.59
C SER A 34 -17.46 11.40 18.46
N VAL A 35 -17.52 10.09 18.24
CA VAL A 35 -18.78 9.31 18.19
C VAL A 35 -19.12 8.61 19.51
N GLY A 36 -18.32 8.80 20.56
CA GLY A 36 -18.53 8.20 21.90
C GLY A 36 -18.30 6.68 21.95
N LYS A 37 -17.59 6.09 20.98
CA LYS A 37 -17.40 4.63 20.85
C LYS A 37 -15.97 4.18 21.14
N ILE A 38 -15.18 4.97 21.86
CA ILE A 38 -13.83 4.59 22.25
C ILE A 38 -13.85 3.54 23.37
N SER A 39 -12.97 2.55 23.31
CA SER A 39 -12.78 1.56 24.38
C SER A 39 -11.77 2.03 25.44
N PRO A 40 -11.78 1.49 26.67
CA PRO A 40 -10.81 1.86 27.71
C PRO A 40 -9.35 1.67 27.30
N ARG A 41 -9.04 0.60 26.54
CA ARG A 41 -7.68 0.37 26.02
C ARG A 41 -7.26 1.40 24.99
N GLU A 42 -8.17 1.80 24.11
CA GLU A 42 -7.90 2.87 23.16
C GLU A 42 -7.73 4.23 23.86
N MET A 43 -8.40 4.45 24.99
CA MET A 43 -8.18 5.64 25.82
C MET A 43 -6.73 5.69 26.33
N VAL A 44 -6.18 4.56 26.77
CA VAL A 44 -4.75 4.46 27.14
C VAL A 44 -3.84 4.65 25.94
N HIS A 45 -4.20 4.13 24.76
CA HIS A 45 -3.44 4.40 23.54
C HIS A 45 -3.46 5.89 23.16
N LEU A 46 -4.60 6.57 23.31
CA LEU A 46 -4.70 8.01 23.10
C LEU A 46 -3.75 8.77 24.04
N LYS A 47 -3.71 8.39 25.33
CA LYS A 47 -2.75 8.95 26.29
C LYS A 47 -1.31 8.81 25.80
N LEU A 48 -0.89 7.59 25.45
CA LEU A 48 0.47 7.32 25.00
C LEU A 48 0.79 8.13 23.74
N ALA A 49 -0.13 8.17 22.78
CA ALA A 49 0.04 8.91 21.54
C ALA A 49 0.23 10.43 21.78
N LEU A 50 -0.60 11.04 22.62
CA LEU A 50 -0.50 12.46 22.94
C LEU A 50 0.77 12.77 23.76
N SER A 51 1.18 11.87 24.65
CA SER A 51 2.41 12.06 25.45
C SER A 51 3.69 12.11 24.58
N ALA A 52 3.68 11.46 23.40
CA ALA A 52 4.79 11.49 22.45
C ALA A 52 4.90 12.81 21.67
N ILE A 53 3.83 13.63 21.64
CA ILE A 53 3.79 14.88 20.86
C ILE A 53 4.70 15.94 21.47
N GLY A 54 4.75 16.04 22.81
CA GLY A 54 5.59 17.01 23.52
C GLY A 54 7.08 16.88 23.16
N PRO A 55 7.70 15.70 23.36
CA PRO A 55 9.09 15.46 22.95
C PRO A 55 9.33 15.73 21.46
N LEU A 56 8.39 15.29 20.60
CA LEU A 56 8.48 15.50 19.16
C LEU A 56 8.51 17.00 18.81
N LYS A 57 7.60 17.79 19.40
CA LYS A 57 7.54 19.24 19.24
C LYS A 57 8.86 19.89 19.66
N THR A 58 9.37 19.61 20.86
CA THR A 58 10.62 20.19 21.36
C THR A 58 11.81 19.87 20.45
N ARG A 59 11.89 18.62 19.97
CA ARG A 59 12.98 18.22 19.06
C ARG A 59 12.87 18.95 17.72
N CYS A 60 11.68 19.04 17.13
CA CYS A 60 11.46 19.77 15.88
C CYS A 60 11.68 21.29 16.01
N GLU A 61 11.34 21.91 17.15
CA GLU A 61 11.60 23.34 17.43
C GLU A 61 13.10 23.65 17.55
N SER A 62 13.88 22.70 18.09
CA SER A 62 15.33 22.86 18.26
C SER A 62 16.11 22.89 16.93
N MET A 63 15.44 22.62 15.81
CA MET A 63 16.05 22.54 14.48
C MET A 63 16.19 23.90 13.82
N ASP A 64 17.32 24.12 13.16
CA ASP A 64 17.59 25.32 12.37
C ASP A 64 16.99 25.21 10.95
N LEU A 65 15.67 24.98 10.88
CA LEU A 65 14.94 24.90 9.62
C LEU A 65 13.53 25.51 9.78
N ASP A 66 13.28 26.65 9.13
CA ASP A 66 12.03 27.41 9.23
C ASP A 66 10.77 26.57 8.96
N SER A 67 10.81 25.69 7.95
CA SER A 67 9.68 24.80 7.65
C SER A 67 9.40 23.79 8.77
N MET A 68 10.44 23.33 9.48
CA MET A 68 10.29 22.42 10.61
C MET A 68 9.76 23.17 11.84
N GLN A 69 10.31 24.36 12.12
CA GLN A 69 9.84 25.20 13.22
C GLN A 69 8.36 25.61 13.05
N LYS A 70 7.94 25.94 11.81
CA LYS A 70 6.53 26.21 11.48
C LYS A 70 5.62 25.01 11.67
N LEU A 71 6.10 23.80 11.35
CA LEU A 71 5.36 22.56 11.61
C LEU A 71 5.25 22.32 13.11
N ALA A 72 6.35 22.46 13.84
CA ALA A 72 6.42 22.23 15.28
C ALA A 72 5.56 23.23 16.09
N GLY A 73 5.53 24.50 15.67
CA GLY A 73 4.68 25.52 16.29
C GLY A 73 3.18 25.25 16.17
N GLN A 74 2.76 24.39 15.23
CA GLN A 74 1.37 23.95 15.07
C GLN A 74 1.04 22.69 15.88
N LEU A 75 2.04 21.98 16.41
CA LEU A 75 1.79 20.83 17.27
C LEU A 75 1.30 21.30 18.63
N ASP A 76 0.23 20.67 19.10
CA ASP A 76 -0.29 20.86 20.44
C ASP A 76 0.00 19.58 21.26
N PRO A 77 0.83 19.61 22.30
CA PRO A 77 1.05 18.44 23.14
C PRO A 77 -0.21 17.90 23.82
N CYS A 78 -1.31 18.67 23.84
CA CYS A 78 -2.57 18.36 24.50
C CYS A 78 -2.34 17.84 25.94
N GLN A 79 -1.47 18.54 26.68
CA GLN A 79 -0.95 18.06 27.96
C GLN A 79 -2.06 17.74 28.97
N GLU A 80 -3.04 18.64 29.05
CA GLU A 80 -4.22 18.46 29.91
C GLU A 80 -4.98 17.17 29.60
N VAL A 81 -5.01 16.74 28.34
CA VAL A 81 -5.75 15.55 27.91
C VAL A 81 -5.07 14.30 28.40
N TRP A 82 -3.79 14.11 28.10
CA TRP A 82 -3.11 12.87 28.48
C TRP A 82 -2.87 12.80 30.00
N GLU A 83 -2.63 13.91 30.69
CA GLU A 83 -2.52 13.93 32.15
C GLU A 83 -3.85 13.57 32.83
N ARG A 84 -4.97 14.06 32.28
CA ARG A 84 -6.31 13.69 32.79
C ARG A 84 -6.57 12.21 32.61
N ILE A 85 -6.27 11.65 31.43
CA ILE A 85 -6.42 10.21 31.19
C ILE A 85 -5.55 9.40 32.15
N GLU A 86 -4.30 9.83 32.39
CA GLU A 86 -3.37 9.16 33.31
C GLU A 86 -3.91 9.11 34.74
N ARG A 87 -4.52 10.21 35.19
CA ARG A 87 -5.10 10.31 36.53
C ARG A 87 -6.38 9.48 36.66
N GLU A 88 -7.23 9.48 35.63
CA GLU A 88 -8.59 8.94 35.72
C GLU A 88 -8.73 7.48 35.29
N ILE A 89 -7.82 6.96 34.45
CA ILE A 89 -7.90 5.61 33.88
C ILE A 89 -6.71 4.75 34.35
N VAL A 90 -6.98 3.49 34.70
CA VAL A 90 -5.92 2.55 35.10
C VAL A 90 -4.98 2.25 33.93
N ALA A 91 -3.72 1.88 34.22
CA ALA A 91 -2.70 1.66 33.19
C ALA A 91 -3.00 0.47 32.25
N ASP A 92 -3.64 -0.59 32.75
CA ASP A 92 -4.06 -1.76 31.97
C ASP A 92 -5.56 -2.03 32.17
N PRO A 93 -6.44 -1.25 31.50
CA PRO A 93 -7.87 -1.39 31.68
C PRO A 93 -8.40 -2.58 30.87
N PRO A 94 -9.53 -3.18 31.30
CA PRO A 94 -10.21 -4.19 30.50
C PRO A 94 -10.62 -3.68 29.12
N ALA A 95 -10.74 -4.59 28.15
CA ALA A 95 -11.12 -4.23 26.79
C ALA A 95 -12.55 -3.66 26.67
N LEU A 96 -13.43 -4.05 27.58
CA LEU A 96 -14.83 -3.65 27.61
C LEU A 96 -15.13 -2.92 28.91
N LEU A 97 -15.81 -1.78 28.81
CA LEU A 97 -16.21 -0.95 29.94
C LEU A 97 -17.14 -1.69 30.91
N ASN A 98 -17.99 -2.58 30.40
CA ASN A 98 -18.95 -3.35 31.20
C ASN A 98 -18.32 -4.41 32.13
N ARG A 99 -16.98 -4.56 32.12
CA ARG A 99 -16.27 -5.44 33.06
C ARG A 99 -15.80 -4.71 34.32
N GLY A 100 -15.98 -3.40 34.41
CA GLY A 100 -15.50 -2.57 35.52
C GLY A 100 -13.97 -2.54 35.61
N GLY A 101 -13.42 -1.89 36.64
CA GLY A 101 -11.98 -1.77 36.84
C GLY A 101 -11.28 -0.87 35.82
N VAL A 102 -12.00 0.11 35.26
CA VAL A 102 -11.46 1.05 34.27
C VAL A 102 -10.92 2.33 34.93
N VAL A 103 -11.63 2.82 35.94
CA VAL A 103 -11.31 4.10 36.60
C VAL A 103 -10.26 3.90 37.69
N SER A 104 -9.26 4.79 37.76
CA SER A 104 -8.23 4.78 38.80
C SER A 104 -8.80 5.04 40.20
N ASN A 105 -8.06 4.64 41.23
CA ASN A 105 -8.42 4.99 42.62
C ASN A 105 -8.27 6.50 42.83
N ARG A 106 -8.99 7.06 43.81
CA ARG A 106 -8.99 8.49 44.18
C ARG A 106 -9.59 9.43 43.14
N VAL A 107 -10.30 8.90 42.15
CA VAL A 107 -11.06 9.69 41.17
C VAL A 107 -12.44 10.07 41.73
N SER A 108 -13.06 9.15 42.48
CA SER A 108 -14.32 9.37 43.17
C SER A 108 -14.27 8.67 44.52
N GLU A 109 -14.48 9.42 45.61
CA GLU A 109 -14.54 8.87 46.96
C GLU A 109 -15.65 7.82 47.09
N GLU A 110 -16.81 8.08 46.47
CA GLU A 110 -17.94 7.16 46.48
C GLU A 110 -17.63 5.86 45.72
N LEU A 111 -16.89 5.93 44.61
CA LEU A 111 -16.44 4.74 43.88
C LEU A 111 -15.45 3.91 44.71
N ASP A 112 -14.54 4.59 45.41
CA ASP A 112 -13.56 3.94 46.27
C ASP A 112 -14.24 3.26 47.47
N GLU A 113 -15.25 3.89 48.09
CA GLU A 113 -16.07 3.29 49.16
C GLU A 113 -16.81 2.03 48.67
N LEU A 114 -17.43 2.08 47.49
CA LEU A 114 -18.09 0.93 46.88
C LEU A 114 -17.11 -0.22 46.64
N ARG A 115 -15.89 0.08 46.18
CA ARG A 115 -14.82 -0.91 46.02
C ARG A 115 -14.39 -1.52 47.34
N GLU A 116 -14.28 -0.71 48.40
CA GLU A 116 -13.97 -1.21 49.75
C GLU A 116 -15.08 -2.13 50.29
N ILE A 117 -16.35 -1.82 50.05
CA ILE A 117 -17.48 -2.69 50.40
C ILE A 117 -17.39 -4.04 49.66
N MET A 118 -17.00 -4.04 48.38
CA MET A 118 -16.83 -5.28 47.62
C MET A 118 -15.64 -6.12 48.11
N ILE A 119 -14.53 -5.47 48.46
CA ILE A 119 -13.33 -6.15 48.98
C ILE A 119 -13.62 -6.75 50.35
N SER A 120 -14.13 -5.94 51.29
CA SER A 120 -14.51 -6.40 52.63
C SER A 120 -15.60 -7.48 52.59
N GLY A 121 -16.54 -7.38 51.65
CA GLY A 121 -17.54 -8.42 51.41
C GLY A 121 -16.92 -9.75 50.99
N LYS A 122 -15.91 -9.75 50.10
CA LYS A 122 -15.19 -10.96 49.69
C LYS A 122 -14.37 -11.57 50.82
N ASP A 123 -13.71 -10.75 51.62
CA ASP A 123 -12.97 -11.21 52.80
C ASP A 123 -13.92 -11.85 53.82
N TYR A 124 -15.10 -11.25 54.02
CA TYR A 124 -16.14 -11.82 54.87
C TYR A 124 -16.62 -13.20 54.36
N LEU A 125 -16.77 -13.38 53.05
CA LEU A 125 -17.15 -14.68 52.47
C LEU A 125 -16.10 -15.77 52.75
N LEU A 126 -14.82 -15.40 52.77
CA LEU A 126 -13.73 -16.33 53.12
C LEU A 126 -13.76 -16.69 54.62
N GLU A 127 -14.04 -15.72 55.48
CA GLU A 127 -14.21 -15.94 56.92
C GLU A 127 -15.44 -16.80 57.22
N LEU A 128 -16.57 -16.52 56.57
CA LEU A 128 -17.79 -17.32 56.62
C LEU A 128 -17.49 -18.77 56.23
N GLN A 129 -16.78 -18.98 55.11
CA GLN A 129 -16.40 -20.32 54.68
C GLN A 129 -15.61 -21.07 55.76
N LYS A 130 -14.58 -20.44 56.36
CA LYS A 130 -13.77 -21.05 57.41
C LYS A 130 -14.62 -21.39 58.65
N ARG A 131 -15.46 -20.45 59.09
CA ARG A 131 -16.36 -20.62 60.23
C ARG A 131 -17.32 -21.78 60.02
N GLU A 132 -17.92 -21.88 58.84
CA GLU A 132 -18.86 -22.96 58.52
C GLU A 132 -18.16 -24.32 58.36
N VAL A 133 -16.92 -24.36 57.85
CA VAL A 133 -16.09 -25.59 57.82
C VAL A 133 -15.83 -26.09 59.24
N GLU A 134 -15.44 -25.21 60.16
CA GLU A 134 -15.19 -25.56 61.56
C GLU A 134 -16.46 -26.01 62.28
N ARG A 135 -17.57 -25.29 62.07
CA ARG A 135 -18.87 -25.57 62.70
C ARG A 135 -19.47 -26.91 62.28
N THR A 136 -19.38 -27.24 60.99
CA THR A 136 -20.03 -28.43 60.41
C THR A 136 -19.09 -29.64 60.30
N GLY A 137 -17.77 -29.42 60.40
CA GLY A 137 -16.75 -30.43 60.15
C GLY A 137 -16.68 -30.89 58.68
N ILE A 138 -17.20 -30.09 57.75
CA ILE A 138 -17.21 -30.37 56.30
C ILE A 138 -16.03 -29.65 55.64
N SER A 139 -14.86 -30.31 55.59
CA SER A 139 -13.65 -29.74 54.99
C SER A 139 -13.75 -29.42 53.49
N SER A 140 -14.70 -30.05 52.78
CA SER A 140 -14.92 -29.84 51.35
C SER A 140 -15.88 -28.69 51.02
N LEU A 141 -16.40 -27.98 52.02
CA LEU A 141 -17.36 -26.89 51.84
C LEU A 141 -16.71 -25.73 51.08
N LYS A 142 -17.43 -25.19 50.09
CA LYS A 142 -16.99 -24.02 49.32
C LYS A 142 -18.09 -22.99 49.22
N VAL A 143 -17.75 -21.72 49.41
CA VAL A 143 -18.60 -20.60 49.02
C VAL A 143 -18.30 -20.29 47.56
N GLY A 144 -19.32 -20.30 46.71
CA GLY A 144 -19.22 -20.05 45.28
C GLY A 144 -20.24 -19.02 44.81
N TYR A 145 -20.09 -18.56 43.57
CA TYR A 145 -21.01 -17.64 42.91
C TYR A 145 -21.41 -18.18 41.54
N ASN A 146 -22.66 -18.00 41.14
CA ASN A 146 -23.06 -18.11 39.74
C ASN A 146 -24.03 -16.99 39.33
N ASN A 147 -24.14 -16.75 38.02
CA ASN A 147 -24.97 -15.66 37.50
C ASN A 147 -26.49 -15.89 37.63
N VAL A 148 -26.96 -17.09 37.99
CA VAL A 148 -28.40 -17.44 37.99
C VAL A 148 -28.99 -17.47 39.41
N PHE A 149 -28.23 -17.97 40.36
CA PHE A 149 -28.61 -18.20 41.76
C PHE A 149 -27.73 -17.42 42.73
N GLY A 150 -26.76 -16.65 42.24
CA GLY A 150 -25.87 -15.80 43.02
C GLY A 150 -24.93 -16.57 43.94
N TYR A 151 -24.69 -16.06 45.14
CA TYR A 151 -23.80 -16.72 46.10
C TYR A 151 -24.47 -17.96 46.73
N TYR A 152 -23.67 -19.00 46.95
CA TYR A 152 -24.12 -20.26 47.53
C TYR A 152 -23.01 -20.97 48.32
N ILE A 153 -23.42 -21.85 49.22
CA ILE A 153 -22.57 -22.81 49.92
C ILE A 153 -22.72 -24.17 49.24
N GLU A 154 -21.65 -24.71 48.68
CA GLU A 154 -21.62 -26.02 48.02
C GLU A 154 -21.11 -27.11 48.96
N VAL A 155 -21.90 -28.17 49.11
CA VAL A 155 -21.59 -29.34 49.94
C VAL A 155 -21.70 -30.61 49.10
N ARG A 156 -20.68 -31.46 49.14
CA ARG A 156 -20.69 -32.76 48.45
C ARG A 156 -21.77 -33.67 49.03
N ASN A 157 -22.39 -34.51 48.19
CA ASN A 157 -23.46 -35.43 48.60
C ASN A 157 -23.06 -36.35 49.77
N THR A 158 -21.77 -36.67 49.90
CA THR A 158 -21.21 -37.47 51.01
C THR A 158 -21.36 -36.82 52.39
N HIS A 159 -21.52 -35.50 52.45
CA HIS A 159 -21.64 -34.72 53.68
C HIS A 159 -23.05 -34.16 53.90
N LYS A 160 -24.02 -34.58 53.09
CA LYS A 160 -25.40 -34.07 53.14
C LYS A 160 -26.06 -34.22 54.51
N SER A 161 -25.77 -35.31 55.23
CA SER A 161 -26.30 -35.54 56.58
C SER A 161 -25.73 -34.61 57.65
N LYS A 162 -24.65 -33.87 57.34
CA LYS A 162 -24.01 -32.90 58.24
C LYS A 162 -24.45 -31.47 57.96
N VAL A 163 -25.32 -31.26 56.96
CA VAL A 163 -25.82 -29.93 56.61
C VAL A 163 -26.81 -29.46 57.68
N PRO A 164 -26.64 -28.28 58.27
CA PRO A 164 -27.57 -27.73 59.26
C PRO A 164 -28.97 -27.51 58.69
N GLU A 165 -30.01 -27.66 59.51
CA GLU A 165 -31.42 -27.51 59.08
C GLU A 165 -31.78 -26.06 58.73
N GLU A 166 -31.06 -25.08 59.28
CA GLU A 166 -31.28 -23.66 59.00
C GLU A 166 -30.82 -23.22 57.60
N TRP A 167 -30.15 -24.09 56.85
CA TRP A 167 -29.70 -23.80 55.48
C TRP A 167 -30.80 -24.08 54.46
N THR A 168 -31.13 -23.07 53.65
CA THR A 168 -32.14 -23.22 52.61
C THR A 168 -31.48 -23.75 51.34
N ARG A 169 -31.96 -24.88 50.81
CA ARG A 169 -31.41 -25.48 49.59
C ARG A 169 -31.81 -24.66 48.34
N LYS A 170 -30.83 -24.21 47.55
CA LYS A 170 -31.01 -23.47 46.28
C LYS A 170 -30.99 -24.37 45.05
N GLN A 171 -30.06 -25.34 44.98
CA GLN A 171 -29.85 -26.16 43.77
C GLN A 171 -29.29 -27.54 44.12
N THR A 172 -29.73 -28.58 43.39
CA THR A 172 -29.17 -29.94 43.49
C THR A 172 -28.35 -30.25 42.24
N LEU A 173 -27.11 -30.71 42.41
CA LEU A 173 -26.22 -31.18 41.35
C LEU A 173 -26.00 -32.69 41.47
N VAL A 174 -25.40 -33.29 40.43
CA VAL A 174 -25.12 -34.74 40.38
C VAL A 174 -24.24 -35.20 41.55
N SER A 175 -23.29 -34.38 42.00
CA SER A 175 -22.31 -34.72 43.04
C SER A 175 -22.33 -33.82 44.29
N ALA A 176 -23.19 -32.80 44.32
CA ALA A 176 -23.25 -31.81 45.41
C ALA A 176 -24.64 -31.18 45.55
N GLU A 177 -24.92 -30.58 46.70
CA GLU A 177 -26.06 -29.70 46.94
C GLU A 177 -25.57 -28.28 47.27
N ARG A 178 -26.31 -27.26 46.81
CA ARG A 178 -26.02 -25.85 47.04
C ARG A 178 -27.08 -25.25 47.95
N TYR A 179 -26.64 -24.49 48.94
CA TYR A 179 -27.47 -23.88 49.97
C TYR A 179 -27.23 -22.38 50.10
N ILE A 180 -28.15 -21.69 50.76
CA ILE A 180 -28.02 -20.29 51.17
C ILE A 180 -28.43 -20.15 52.64
N THR A 181 -27.78 -19.22 53.33
CA THR A 181 -28.15 -18.76 54.68
C THR A 181 -28.68 -17.33 54.60
N GLU A 182 -29.47 -16.91 55.60
CA GLU A 182 -29.98 -15.53 55.65
C GLU A 182 -28.84 -14.50 55.68
N GLU A 183 -27.78 -14.82 56.42
CA GLU A 183 -26.54 -14.04 56.46
C GLU A 183 -25.87 -13.91 55.08
N LEU A 184 -25.71 -15.03 54.36
CA LEU A 184 -25.12 -15.02 53.02
C LEU A 184 -25.98 -14.21 52.04
N LYS A 185 -27.31 -14.25 52.20
CA LYS A 185 -28.25 -13.47 51.39
C LYS A 185 -28.11 -11.96 51.63
N THR A 186 -27.99 -11.52 52.89
CA THR A 186 -27.78 -10.09 53.20
C THR A 186 -26.47 -9.57 52.61
N TYR A 187 -25.40 -10.36 52.71
CA TYR A 187 -24.11 -9.99 52.11
C TYR A 187 -24.12 -10.05 50.58
N GLU A 188 -24.83 -11.02 49.99
CA GLU A 188 -25.06 -11.10 48.54
C GLU A 188 -25.72 -9.80 48.03
N GLU A 189 -26.80 -9.35 48.66
CA GLU A 189 -27.49 -8.09 48.30
C GLU A 189 -26.56 -6.87 48.44
N LYS A 190 -25.75 -6.82 49.50
CA LYS A 190 -24.80 -5.73 49.73
C LYS A 190 -23.68 -5.70 48.68
N ILE A 191 -23.10 -6.87 48.35
CA ILE A 191 -22.00 -6.99 47.38
C ILE A 191 -22.50 -6.70 45.97
N LEU A 192 -23.60 -7.32 45.55
CA LEU A 192 -24.15 -7.14 44.20
C LEU A 192 -24.65 -5.72 43.98
N GLY A 193 -25.30 -5.10 44.98
CA GLY A 193 -25.71 -3.71 44.91
C GLY A 193 -24.54 -2.73 44.84
N ALA A 194 -23.41 -3.04 45.51
CA ALA A 194 -22.19 -2.25 45.39
C ALA A 194 -21.52 -2.42 44.03
N GLU A 195 -21.50 -3.63 43.48
CA GLU A 195 -20.95 -3.95 42.16
C GLU A 195 -21.71 -3.25 41.02
N GLU A 196 -23.05 -3.28 41.05
CA GLU A 196 -23.89 -2.59 40.06
C GLU A 196 -23.68 -1.07 40.10
N LYS A 197 -23.76 -0.46 41.29
CA LYS A 197 -23.51 0.98 41.45
C LYS A 197 -22.09 1.38 41.06
N SER A 198 -21.09 0.57 41.40
CA SER A 198 -19.70 0.80 41.01
C SER A 198 -19.56 0.81 39.48
N LEU A 199 -20.23 -0.11 38.78
CA LEU A 199 -20.18 -0.19 37.33
C LEU A 199 -20.90 1.00 36.65
N GLU A 200 -22.06 1.39 37.17
CA GLU A 200 -22.79 2.57 36.71
C GLU A 200 -21.94 3.84 36.85
N MET A 201 -21.29 4.01 38.02
CA MET A 201 -20.45 5.17 38.31
C MET A 201 -19.18 5.18 37.45
N GLU A 202 -18.50 4.04 37.29
CA GLU A 202 -17.36 3.94 36.38
C GLU A 202 -17.75 4.29 34.93
N THR A 203 -18.93 3.83 34.50
CA THR A 203 -19.45 4.13 33.17
C THR A 203 -19.71 5.64 33.01
N ALA A 204 -20.31 6.28 34.02
CA ALA A 204 -20.58 7.71 34.02
C ALA A 204 -19.28 8.54 33.96
N ILE A 205 -18.30 8.22 34.82
CA ILE A 205 -16.99 8.88 34.85
C ILE A 205 -16.27 8.73 33.49
N PHE A 206 -16.28 7.52 32.92
CA PHE A 206 -15.67 7.28 31.62
C PHE A 206 -16.35 8.09 30.50
N GLN A 207 -17.69 8.15 30.48
CA GLN A 207 -18.42 8.93 29.47
C GLN A 207 -18.23 10.44 29.63
N GLU A 208 -18.11 10.93 30.86
CA GLU A 208 -17.76 12.33 31.13
C GLU A 208 -16.38 12.66 30.54
N LEU A 209 -15.38 11.80 30.80
CA LEU A 209 -14.05 11.94 30.24
C LEU A 209 -14.09 11.94 28.71
N VAL A 210 -14.81 11.00 28.08
CA VAL A 210 -14.98 10.95 26.61
C VAL A 210 -15.60 12.24 26.08
N GLY A 211 -16.66 12.74 26.72
CA GLY A 211 -17.33 13.98 26.34
C GLY A 211 -16.41 15.21 26.47
N TRP A 212 -15.57 15.24 27.49
CA TRP A 212 -14.58 16.30 27.66
C TRP A 212 -13.46 16.22 26.61
N ILE A 213 -12.90 15.05 26.32
CA ILE A 213 -11.87 14.88 25.29
C ILE A 213 -12.42 15.20 23.90
N ALA A 214 -13.69 14.92 23.63
CA ALA A 214 -14.33 15.29 22.36
C ALA A 214 -14.24 16.80 22.06
N THR A 215 -14.12 17.67 23.08
CA THR A 215 -13.90 19.11 22.87
C THR A 215 -12.51 19.45 22.31
N TRP A 216 -11.55 18.53 22.42
CA TRP A 216 -10.18 18.64 21.88
C TRP A 216 -10.01 18.00 20.49
N THR A 217 -11.10 17.55 19.86
CA THR A 217 -11.06 16.82 18.58
C THR A 217 -10.23 17.54 17.51
N GLU A 218 -10.41 18.85 17.35
CA GLU A 218 -9.74 19.64 16.32
C GLU A 218 -8.21 19.68 16.51
N ALA A 219 -7.75 19.96 17.74
CA ALA A 219 -6.33 19.98 18.07
C ALA A 219 -5.67 18.60 17.85
N ILE A 220 -6.34 17.53 18.27
CA ILE A 220 -5.84 16.16 18.13
C ILE A 220 -5.83 15.73 16.65
N GLN A 221 -6.82 16.13 15.84
CA GLN A 221 -6.83 15.89 14.40
C GLN A 221 -5.73 16.67 13.67
N GLN A 222 -5.48 17.91 14.08
CA GLN A 222 -4.37 18.70 13.54
C GLN A 222 -3.03 18.00 13.82
N ASN A 223 -2.81 17.54 15.05
CA ASN A 223 -1.64 16.75 15.39
C ASN A 223 -1.51 15.49 14.53
N ALA A 224 -2.59 14.73 14.36
CA ALA A 224 -2.59 13.52 13.53
C ALA A 224 -2.16 13.84 12.08
N SER A 225 -2.67 14.92 11.49
CA SER A 225 -2.29 15.36 10.14
C SER A 225 -0.80 15.75 10.05
N LEU A 226 -0.29 16.49 11.04
CA LEU A 226 1.11 16.92 11.07
C LEU A 226 2.07 15.75 11.27
N ILE A 227 1.72 14.81 12.15
CA ILE A 227 2.50 13.60 12.39
C ILE A 227 2.49 12.69 11.16
N ALA A 228 1.35 12.55 10.48
CA ALA A 228 1.26 11.80 9.22
C ALA A 228 2.16 12.42 8.13
N ARG A 229 2.27 13.75 8.06
CA ARG A 229 3.23 14.42 7.15
C ARG A 229 4.68 14.08 7.52
N LEU A 230 5.03 14.11 8.80
CA LEU A 230 6.37 13.71 9.26
C LEU A 230 6.67 12.25 8.94
N ASP A 231 5.70 11.35 9.08
CA ASP A 231 5.83 9.93 8.73
C ASP A 231 6.12 9.73 7.23
N VAL A 232 5.39 10.43 6.35
CA VAL A 232 5.67 10.41 4.91
C VAL A 232 7.06 10.94 4.59
N LEU A 233 7.48 12.04 5.22
CA LEU A 233 8.82 12.63 5.01
C LEU A 233 9.94 11.72 5.52
N LEU A 234 9.74 11.06 6.66
CA LEU A 234 10.65 10.06 7.20
C LEU A 234 10.77 8.86 6.24
N SER A 235 9.65 8.39 5.70
CA SER A 235 9.62 7.33 4.70
C SER A 235 10.41 7.71 3.44
N PHE A 236 10.23 8.93 2.92
CA PHE A 236 11.02 9.42 1.79
C PHE A 236 12.53 9.45 2.10
N ALA A 237 12.93 9.93 3.27
CA ALA A 237 14.34 9.98 3.66
C ALA A 237 14.96 8.58 3.80
N ARG A 238 14.22 7.61 4.35
CA ARG A 238 14.66 6.21 4.49
C ARG A 238 14.87 5.57 3.13
N ILE A 239 13.87 5.66 2.25
CA ILE A 239 13.92 5.09 0.90
C ILE A 239 15.06 5.72 0.09
N ALA A 240 15.27 7.03 0.24
CA ALA A 240 16.34 7.73 -0.45
C ALA A 240 17.73 7.22 -0.04
N LEU A 241 17.93 6.99 1.27
CA LEU A 241 19.19 6.43 1.79
C LEU A 241 19.37 4.97 1.36
N GLU A 242 18.32 4.15 1.49
CA GLU A 242 18.39 2.72 1.21
C GLU A 242 18.68 2.42 -0.26
N TYR A 243 18.12 3.22 -1.18
CA TYR A 243 18.18 2.96 -2.63
C TYR A 243 19.06 3.95 -3.41
N ASP A 244 19.85 4.75 -2.70
CA ASP A 244 20.77 5.73 -3.28
C ASP A 244 20.07 6.68 -4.25
N TYR A 245 18.95 7.25 -3.82
CA TYR A 245 18.22 8.22 -4.63
C TYR A 245 18.86 9.60 -4.48
N CYS A 246 18.72 10.43 -5.52
CA CYS A 246 19.24 11.79 -5.51
C CYS A 246 18.12 12.81 -5.28
N ARG A 247 18.50 13.97 -4.75
CA ARG A 247 17.60 15.11 -4.63
C ARG A 247 17.34 15.71 -6.02
N PRO A 248 16.09 15.78 -6.51
CA PRO A 248 15.80 16.44 -7.77
C PRO A 248 15.84 17.96 -7.63
N GLU A 249 16.23 18.65 -8.70
CA GLU A 249 16.02 20.09 -8.89
C GLU A 249 14.71 20.30 -9.65
N VAL A 250 13.64 20.70 -8.95
CA VAL A 250 12.38 21.10 -9.60
C VAL A 250 12.41 22.60 -9.87
N ASN A 251 12.15 23.02 -11.12
CA ASN A 251 12.29 24.42 -11.52
C ASN A 251 11.19 24.87 -12.51
N ASP A 252 11.19 26.16 -12.86
CA ASP A 252 10.23 26.77 -13.79
C ASP A 252 10.59 26.56 -15.26
N SER A 253 11.68 25.87 -15.56
CA SER A 253 12.00 25.52 -16.94
C SER A 253 10.95 24.56 -17.51
N ILE A 254 11.10 24.28 -18.80
CA ILE A 254 10.28 23.33 -19.54
C ILE A 254 11.07 22.07 -19.90
N THR A 255 12.27 21.93 -19.33
CA THR A 255 13.22 20.85 -19.61
C THR A 255 13.08 19.74 -18.58
N ILE A 256 13.08 18.49 -19.03
CA ILE A 256 13.19 17.31 -18.17
C ILE A 256 14.54 16.66 -18.47
N GLU A 257 15.46 16.69 -17.52
CA GLU A 257 16.79 16.09 -17.62
C GLU A 257 16.99 15.10 -16.47
N ILE A 258 17.24 13.84 -16.81
CA ILE A 258 17.46 12.76 -15.85
C ILE A 258 18.76 12.06 -16.27
N ILE A 259 19.73 11.97 -15.37
CA ILE A 259 21.02 11.33 -15.59
C ILE A 259 21.05 10.00 -14.84
N GLU A 260 21.31 8.92 -15.56
CA GLU A 260 21.35 7.56 -15.00
C GLU A 260 20.10 7.21 -14.17
N GLY A 261 18.92 7.55 -14.71
CA GLY A 261 17.65 7.19 -14.10
C GLY A 261 17.41 5.69 -14.09
N ARG A 262 16.70 5.22 -13.05
CA ARG A 262 16.31 3.83 -12.81
C ARG A 262 14.81 3.75 -12.56
N HIS A 263 14.19 2.63 -12.90
CA HIS A 263 12.77 2.44 -12.64
C HIS A 263 12.54 2.01 -11.18
N PRO A 264 11.86 2.81 -10.33
CA PRO A 264 11.83 2.62 -8.87
C PRO A 264 11.22 1.29 -8.42
N VAL A 265 10.28 0.73 -9.21
CA VAL A 265 9.68 -0.59 -8.92
C VAL A 265 10.48 -1.75 -9.50
N ILE A 266 10.87 -1.69 -10.78
CA ILE A 266 11.54 -2.81 -11.46
C ILE A 266 12.94 -3.04 -10.87
N GLU A 267 13.68 -2.00 -10.49
CA GLU A 267 15.01 -2.16 -9.88
C GLU A 267 14.98 -2.99 -8.58
N ARG A 268 13.83 -3.00 -7.89
CA ARG A 268 13.62 -3.74 -6.64
C ARG A 268 13.14 -5.18 -6.87
N GLN A 269 12.67 -5.50 -8.08
CA GLN A 269 12.18 -6.83 -8.45
C GLN A 269 13.24 -7.68 -9.15
N LEU A 270 14.34 -7.08 -9.58
CA LEU A 270 15.43 -7.81 -10.22
C LEU A 270 16.21 -8.65 -9.20
N PRO A 271 16.73 -9.82 -9.62
CA PRO A 271 17.67 -10.59 -8.81
C PRO A 271 18.89 -9.77 -8.38
N PHE A 272 19.48 -10.09 -7.23
CA PHE A 272 20.64 -9.37 -6.69
C PHE A 272 21.86 -9.38 -7.63
N ASP A 273 22.00 -10.43 -8.44
CA ASP A 273 23.06 -10.61 -9.43
C ASP A 273 22.78 -9.91 -10.78
N GLU A 274 21.60 -9.32 -10.96
CA GLU A 274 21.21 -8.57 -12.17
C GLU A 274 20.91 -7.09 -11.86
N PRO A 275 21.90 -6.20 -11.89
CA PRO A 275 21.67 -4.78 -11.63
C PRO A 275 20.76 -4.15 -12.71
N TYR A 276 19.92 -3.21 -12.30
CA TYR A 276 19.12 -2.42 -13.23
C TYR A 276 20.01 -1.54 -14.12
N VAL A 277 19.77 -1.56 -15.43
CA VAL A 277 20.51 -0.74 -16.40
C VAL A 277 19.94 0.68 -16.42
N SER A 278 20.70 1.64 -15.87
CA SER A 278 20.31 3.04 -15.82
C SER A 278 20.38 3.74 -17.18
N ASN A 279 19.49 4.71 -17.41
CA ASN A 279 19.39 5.44 -18.66
C ASN A 279 19.24 6.95 -18.42
N SER A 280 19.87 7.75 -19.27
CA SER A 280 19.78 9.21 -19.22
C SER A 280 18.83 9.71 -20.30
N ILE A 281 18.13 10.80 -20.02
CA ILE A 281 17.23 11.47 -20.96
C ILE A 281 17.25 12.98 -20.74
N ARG A 282 17.07 13.71 -21.83
CA ARG A 282 16.80 15.13 -21.85
C ARG A 282 15.61 15.39 -22.78
N LEU A 283 14.60 16.12 -22.33
CA LEU A 283 13.48 16.58 -23.15
C LEU A 283 13.34 18.10 -22.99
N ASP A 284 13.20 18.84 -24.08
CA ASP A 284 12.97 20.29 -24.08
C ASP A 284 12.08 20.71 -25.25
N ASP A 285 11.81 22.00 -25.43
CA ASP A 285 10.92 22.50 -26.48
C ASP A 285 11.66 23.02 -27.74
N ARG A 286 12.99 22.83 -27.81
CA ARG A 286 13.86 23.44 -28.83
C ARG A 286 14.64 22.43 -29.66
N ASP A 287 15.25 21.45 -29.03
CA ASP A 287 16.14 20.47 -29.66
C ASP A 287 15.54 19.06 -29.61
N GLN A 288 15.04 18.64 -28.46
CA GLN A 288 14.55 17.28 -28.24
C GLN A 288 13.20 17.30 -27.52
N GLN A 289 12.15 17.62 -28.28
CA GLN A 289 10.76 17.62 -27.78
C GLN A 289 10.17 16.21 -27.79
N ILE A 290 10.39 15.49 -28.88
CA ILE A 290 9.79 14.18 -29.13
C ILE A 290 10.90 13.17 -29.34
N ILE A 291 10.89 12.11 -28.55
CA ILE A 291 11.75 10.95 -28.76
C ILE A 291 10.91 9.82 -29.37
N ILE A 292 11.30 9.40 -30.56
CA ILE A 292 10.80 8.16 -31.17
C ILE A 292 11.73 7.03 -30.73
N LEU A 293 11.20 6.12 -29.92
CA LEU A 293 11.93 5.00 -29.36
C LEU A 293 11.56 3.71 -30.12
N THR A 294 12.51 3.20 -30.89
CA THR A 294 12.38 1.93 -31.62
C THR A 294 13.20 0.82 -30.98
N GLY A 295 12.92 -0.42 -31.38
CA GLY A 295 13.64 -1.60 -30.90
C GLY A 295 12.69 -2.78 -30.65
N PRO A 296 13.22 -3.98 -30.46
CA PRO A 296 12.42 -5.18 -30.30
C PRO A 296 11.55 -5.15 -29.06
N ASN A 297 10.51 -6.00 -29.06
CA ASN A 297 9.71 -6.25 -27.88
C ASN A 297 10.59 -6.86 -26.77
N MET A 298 10.27 -6.58 -25.50
CA MET A 298 11.04 -7.00 -24.32
C MET A 298 12.43 -6.33 -24.15
N SER A 299 12.79 -5.38 -25.01
CA SER A 299 14.06 -4.63 -24.88
C SER A 299 14.08 -3.63 -23.71
N GLY A 300 12.92 -3.28 -23.14
CA GLY A 300 12.82 -2.34 -22.02
C GLY A 300 12.25 -0.96 -22.38
N LYS A 301 11.72 -0.76 -23.61
CA LYS A 301 11.08 0.50 -24.03
C LYS A 301 10.02 0.99 -23.03
N SER A 302 9.01 0.17 -22.73
CA SER A 302 7.93 0.52 -21.80
C SER A 302 8.41 0.74 -20.36
N ALA A 303 9.50 0.08 -19.95
CA ALA A 303 10.12 0.33 -18.65
C ALA A 303 10.77 1.72 -18.61
N PHE A 304 11.49 2.10 -19.66
CA PHE A 304 12.10 3.42 -19.77
C PHE A 304 11.05 4.55 -19.85
N LEU A 305 9.98 4.35 -20.61
CA LEU A 305 8.85 5.28 -20.68
C LEU A 305 8.27 5.55 -19.28
N ARG A 306 7.87 4.47 -18.58
CA ARG A 306 7.28 4.56 -17.24
C ARG A 306 8.25 5.11 -16.21
N GLN A 307 9.54 4.77 -16.31
CA GLN A 307 10.58 5.35 -15.46
C GLN A 307 10.58 6.87 -15.52
N THR A 308 10.53 7.46 -16.72
CA THR A 308 10.57 8.92 -16.88
C THR A 308 9.36 9.60 -16.24
N ALA A 309 8.16 9.04 -16.40
CA ALA A 309 6.96 9.52 -15.71
C ALA A 309 7.05 9.37 -14.19
N LEU A 310 7.51 8.22 -13.68
CA LEU A 310 7.60 7.97 -12.24
C LEU A 310 8.61 8.89 -11.57
N ILE A 311 9.78 9.11 -12.18
CA ILE A 311 10.78 10.06 -11.67
C ILE A 311 10.21 11.48 -11.62
N THR A 312 9.51 11.90 -12.67
CA THR A 312 8.86 13.21 -12.73
C THR A 312 7.81 13.38 -11.64
N LEU A 313 6.95 12.37 -11.45
CA LEU A 313 5.93 12.35 -10.40
C LEU A 313 6.56 12.41 -9.00
N MET A 314 7.56 11.57 -8.72
CA MET A 314 8.26 11.54 -7.44
C MET A 314 8.90 12.87 -7.10
N ALA A 315 9.53 13.54 -8.08
CA ALA A 315 10.12 14.86 -7.90
C ALA A 315 9.07 15.92 -7.51
N GLN A 316 7.91 15.94 -8.18
CA GLN A 316 6.84 16.89 -7.87
C GLN A 316 6.07 16.59 -6.57
N VAL A 317 6.12 15.35 -6.09
CA VAL A 317 5.62 14.99 -4.74
C VAL A 317 6.58 15.46 -3.64
N GLY A 318 7.83 15.82 -3.99
CA GLY A 318 8.85 16.30 -3.05
C GLY A 318 9.74 15.18 -2.48
N SER A 319 9.74 14.01 -3.12
CA SER A 319 10.64 12.90 -2.76
C SER A 319 11.98 13.00 -3.50
N TYR A 320 12.97 12.24 -3.03
CA TYR A 320 14.17 11.94 -3.79
C TYR A 320 13.84 10.96 -4.92
N VAL A 321 14.64 10.93 -5.97
CA VAL A 321 14.35 10.17 -7.19
C VAL A 321 15.44 9.15 -7.54
N PRO A 322 15.08 8.01 -8.17
CA PRO A 322 16.02 6.95 -8.57
C PRO A 322 16.88 7.37 -9.77
N ALA A 323 17.82 8.29 -9.57
CA ALA A 323 18.73 8.78 -10.59
C ALA A 323 20.06 9.20 -9.95
N LYS A 324 21.08 9.43 -10.79
CA LYS A 324 22.31 10.09 -10.33
C LYS A 324 22.09 11.59 -10.16
N GLU A 325 21.43 12.21 -11.14
CA GLU A 325 21.04 13.62 -11.12
C GLU A 325 19.70 13.79 -11.83
N ALA A 326 18.85 14.72 -11.38
CA ALA A 326 17.59 15.03 -12.02
C ALA A 326 17.28 16.53 -11.94
N ARG A 327 17.02 17.17 -13.09
CA ARG A 327 16.56 18.55 -13.22
C ARG A 327 15.25 18.54 -14.00
N ILE A 328 14.16 18.90 -13.33
CA ILE A 328 12.82 18.68 -13.85
C ILE A 328 12.05 20.00 -13.79
N GLY A 329 11.83 20.59 -14.95
CA GLY A 329 10.82 21.60 -15.14
C GLY A 329 9.46 21.02 -14.76
N TRP A 330 8.72 21.70 -13.89
CA TRP A 330 7.45 21.15 -13.42
C TRP A 330 6.47 20.93 -14.58
N VAL A 331 5.79 19.78 -14.54
CA VAL A 331 4.76 19.37 -15.48
C VAL A 331 3.37 19.52 -14.86
N ASP A 332 2.41 19.94 -15.66
CA ASP A 332 1.01 20.09 -15.23
C ASP A 332 0.22 18.77 -15.35
N LYS A 333 0.52 17.99 -16.39
CA LYS A 333 -0.17 16.74 -16.75
C LYS A 333 0.84 15.70 -17.25
N ILE A 334 0.69 14.47 -16.76
CA ILE A 334 1.36 13.29 -17.32
C ILE A 334 0.29 12.48 -18.05
N PHE A 335 0.37 12.45 -19.37
CA PHE A 335 -0.49 11.65 -20.22
C PHE A 335 0.18 10.32 -20.52
N THR A 336 -0.57 9.23 -20.38
CA THR A 336 -0.06 7.89 -20.69
C THR A 336 -1.05 7.14 -21.54
N ARG A 337 -0.59 6.67 -22.69
CA ARG A 337 -1.19 5.56 -23.41
C ARG A 337 -0.21 4.40 -23.38
N VAL A 338 -0.37 3.52 -22.40
CA VAL A 338 0.40 2.29 -22.27
C VAL A 338 -0.60 1.14 -22.40
N GLY A 339 -0.36 0.22 -23.33
CA GLY A 339 -1.33 -0.82 -23.72
C GLY A 339 -2.09 -1.42 -22.54
N ALA A 340 -3.42 -1.34 -22.59
CA ALA A 340 -4.29 -1.91 -21.57
C ALA A 340 -4.31 -3.44 -21.69
N SER A 341 -4.36 -4.14 -20.56
CA SER A 341 -4.83 -5.52 -20.52
C SER A 341 -6.28 -5.55 -20.98
N ASP A 342 -6.58 -6.35 -22.01
CA ASP A 342 -7.87 -6.40 -22.69
C ASP A 342 -9.06 -6.39 -21.72
N ASN A 343 -9.82 -5.29 -21.72
CA ASN A 343 -11.11 -5.20 -21.02
C ASN A 343 -12.23 -5.42 -22.04
N LEU A 344 -12.39 -6.67 -22.47
CA LEU A 344 -13.45 -7.14 -23.36
C LEU A 344 -14.88 -6.95 -22.81
N ALA A 345 -15.02 -6.49 -21.56
CA ALA A 345 -16.30 -6.36 -20.87
C ALA A 345 -17.18 -5.19 -21.36
N LEU A 346 -16.65 -4.21 -22.11
CA LEU A 346 -17.38 -2.99 -22.51
C LEU A 346 -17.93 -3.00 -23.96
N GLY A 347 -17.66 -4.04 -24.76
CA GLY A 347 -18.20 -4.16 -26.13
C GLY A 347 -17.65 -3.14 -27.16
N GLU A 348 -16.71 -2.28 -26.77
CA GLU A 348 -16.00 -1.38 -27.67
C GLU A 348 -14.76 -2.05 -28.28
N SER A 349 -14.47 -1.76 -29.55
CA SER A 349 -13.22 -2.21 -30.18
C SER A 349 -12.02 -1.66 -29.41
N THR A 350 -11.02 -2.50 -29.12
CA THR A 350 -9.78 -2.08 -28.44
C THR A 350 -9.10 -0.90 -29.15
N PHE A 351 -9.20 -0.86 -30.47
CA PHE A 351 -8.72 0.26 -31.27
C PHE A 351 -9.54 1.55 -31.08
N MET A 352 -10.87 1.46 -30.92
CA MET A 352 -11.70 2.65 -30.68
C MET A 352 -11.36 3.29 -29.33
N VAL A 353 -11.21 2.47 -28.28
CA VAL A 353 -10.79 2.96 -26.94
C VAL A 353 -9.43 3.64 -27.03
N GLU A 354 -8.48 3.02 -27.76
CA GLU A 354 -7.17 3.60 -28.01
C GLU A 354 -7.25 4.97 -28.71
N MET A 355 -8.12 5.12 -29.71
CA MET A 355 -8.33 6.38 -30.41
C MET A 355 -9.02 7.43 -29.54
N LEU A 356 -9.96 7.05 -28.68
CA LEU A 356 -10.59 7.95 -27.71
C LEU A 356 -9.58 8.46 -26.68
N GLU A 357 -8.71 7.58 -26.17
CA GLU A 357 -7.61 7.97 -25.28
C GLU A 357 -6.62 8.91 -25.98
N ALA A 358 -6.20 8.57 -27.20
CA ALA A 358 -5.33 9.43 -28.01
C ALA A 358 -5.96 10.82 -28.25
N ALA A 359 -7.24 10.87 -28.62
CA ALA A 359 -7.96 12.12 -28.82
C ALA A 359 -8.04 12.94 -27.52
N SER A 360 -8.30 12.30 -26.38
CA SER A 360 -8.30 12.94 -25.07
C SER A 360 -6.95 13.59 -24.74
N ILE A 361 -5.84 12.88 -25.01
CA ILE A 361 -4.48 13.40 -24.83
C ILE A 361 -4.29 14.65 -25.69
N LEU A 362 -4.51 14.53 -27.01
CA LEU A 362 -4.25 15.60 -27.97
C LEU A 362 -5.07 16.87 -27.70
N ASN A 363 -6.34 16.72 -27.30
CA ASN A 363 -7.23 17.83 -27.00
C ASN A 363 -6.90 18.58 -25.69
N ASN A 364 -6.05 18.00 -24.83
CA ASN A 364 -5.73 18.56 -23.52
C ASN A 364 -4.23 18.85 -23.33
N LEU A 365 -3.45 18.93 -24.41
CA LEU A 365 -2.02 19.25 -24.34
C LEU A 365 -1.76 20.68 -23.86
N SER A 366 -0.67 20.85 -23.14
CA SER A 366 -0.02 22.12 -22.82
C SER A 366 1.48 22.05 -23.13
N ASP A 367 2.17 23.17 -23.08
CA ASP A 367 3.62 23.24 -23.15
C ASP A 367 4.32 22.54 -21.97
N ARG A 368 3.62 22.32 -20.85
CA ARG A 368 4.12 21.61 -19.66
C ARG A 368 3.64 20.16 -19.54
N SER A 369 2.98 19.64 -20.56
CA SER A 369 2.56 18.24 -20.56
C SER A 369 3.74 17.30 -20.83
N LEU A 370 3.79 16.19 -20.11
CA LEU A 370 4.63 15.02 -20.43
C LEU A 370 3.72 13.93 -21.02
N VAL A 371 3.99 13.52 -22.25
CA VAL A 371 3.18 12.55 -22.99
C VAL A 371 3.98 11.27 -23.20
N ILE A 372 3.39 10.14 -22.83
CA ILE A 372 3.95 8.81 -23.03
C ILE A 372 3.01 8.02 -23.92
N LEU A 373 3.49 7.66 -25.11
CA LEU A 373 2.77 6.85 -26.08
C LEU A 373 3.54 5.53 -26.27
N ASP A 374 2.90 4.41 -25.97
CA ASP A 374 3.46 3.08 -26.15
C ASP A 374 2.63 2.32 -27.18
N GLU A 375 3.20 2.11 -28.35
CA GLU A 375 2.71 1.22 -29.40
C GLU A 375 1.32 1.57 -29.96
N ILE A 376 1.03 2.88 -30.09
CA ILE A 376 -0.19 3.35 -30.76
C ILE A 376 -0.26 2.90 -32.22
N GLY A 377 -1.45 2.54 -32.68
CA GLY A 377 -1.78 2.13 -34.06
C GLY A 377 -1.82 0.62 -34.27
N ARG A 378 -1.52 -0.19 -33.24
CA ARG A 378 -1.41 -1.66 -33.40
C ARG A 378 -2.71 -2.39 -33.72
N GLY A 379 -3.85 -1.86 -33.30
CA GLY A 379 -5.15 -2.51 -33.45
C GLY A 379 -5.78 -2.42 -34.85
N THR A 380 -5.08 -1.85 -35.83
CA THR A 380 -5.61 -1.59 -37.19
C THR A 380 -4.65 -2.05 -38.30
N SER A 381 -4.98 -1.76 -39.56
CA SER A 381 -4.10 -2.05 -40.70
C SER A 381 -2.76 -1.33 -40.54
N THR A 382 -1.67 -1.94 -41.00
CA THR A 382 -0.31 -1.41 -40.80
C THR A 382 -0.17 0.03 -41.31
N TYR A 383 -0.68 0.32 -42.50
CA TYR A 383 -0.59 1.66 -43.09
C TYR A 383 -1.49 2.67 -42.38
N ASP A 384 -2.69 2.28 -41.93
CA ASP A 384 -3.54 3.18 -41.14
C ASP A 384 -2.89 3.50 -39.79
N GLY A 385 -2.32 2.49 -39.13
CA GLY A 385 -1.62 2.64 -37.86
C GLY A 385 -0.41 3.57 -37.96
N ILE A 386 0.44 3.38 -38.99
CA ILE A 386 1.57 4.27 -39.30
C ILE A 386 1.07 5.69 -39.56
N SER A 387 0.04 5.85 -40.40
CA SER A 387 -0.48 7.16 -40.81
C SER A 387 -1.03 7.95 -39.62
N ILE A 388 -1.78 7.29 -38.74
CA ILE A 388 -2.32 7.90 -37.52
C ILE A 388 -1.18 8.28 -36.57
N ALA A 389 -0.25 7.36 -36.30
CA ALA A 389 0.89 7.62 -35.42
C ALA A 389 1.75 8.80 -35.92
N TRP A 390 1.99 8.86 -37.22
CA TRP A 390 2.70 9.98 -37.87
C TRP A 390 1.94 11.29 -37.68
N ALA A 391 0.65 11.33 -38.02
CA ALA A 391 -0.19 12.52 -37.90
C ALA A 391 -0.28 13.01 -36.44
N MET A 392 -0.28 12.09 -35.46
CA MET A 392 -0.25 12.45 -34.04
C MET A 392 1.07 13.13 -33.65
N VAL A 393 2.21 12.58 -34.07
CA VAL A 393 3.53 13.18 -33.78
C VAL A 393 3.65 14.54 -34.45
N GLU A 394 3.22 14.65 -35.70
CA GLU A 394 3.18 15.92 -36.43
C GLU A 394 2.31 16.95 -35.71
N TYR A 395 1.10 16.56 -35.29
CA TYR A 395 0.22 17.43 -34.52
C TYR A 395 0.86 17.93 -33.22
N ILE A 396 1.48 17.03 -32.43
CA ILE A 396 2.17 17.39 -31.18
C ILE A 396 3.38 18.31 -31.46
N HIS A 397 4.10 18.06 -32.55
CA HIS A 397 5.26 18.87 -32.93
C HIS A 397 4.83 20.28 -33.35
N GLU A 398 3.82 20.41 -34.21
CA GLU A 398 3.39 21.68 -34.82
C GLU A 398 2.42 22.49 -33.96
N GLN A 399 1.92 21.94 -32.84
CA GLN A 399 0.93 22.60 -32.00
C GLN A 399 1.39 23.99 -31.53
N PRO A 400 0.69 25.08 -31.92
CA PRO A 400 1.03 26.42 -31.48
C PRO A 400 0.86 26.57 -29.97
N GLY A 401 1.94 26.86 -29.25
CA GLY A 401 1.90 27.05 -27.79
C GLY A 401 1.72 25.76 -26.96
N GLY A 402 1.68 24.58 -27.58
CA GLY A 402 1.44 23.29 -26.93
C GLY A 402 2.57 22.29 -27.15
N ARG A 403 3.83 22.69 -26.90
CA ARG A 403 5.03 21.86 -27.12
C ARG A 403 5.23 20.85 -25.98
N ALA A 404 4.30 19.92 -25.85
CA ALA A 404 4.38 18.83 -24.90
C ALA A 404 5.63 17.98 -25.15
N LYS A 405 6.31 17.57 -24.07
CA LYS A 405 7.45 16.65 -24.13
C LYS A 405 6.91 15.25 -24.32
N THR A 406 7.37 14.57 -25.35
CA THR A 406 6.75 13.30 -25.77
C THR A 406 7.78 12.19 -25.88
N LEU A 407 7.47 11.08 -25.27
CA LEU A 407 8.15 9.81 -25.47
C LEU A 407 7.22 8.87 -26.21
N PHE A 408 7.60 8.46 -27.42
CA PHE A 408 6.81 7.55 -28.23
C PHE A 408 7.60 6.29 -28.51
N ALA A 409 7.28 5.19 -27.81
CA ALA A 409 7.77 3.87 -28.18
C ALA A 409 6.91 3.28 -29.31
N THR A 410 7.55 2.87 -30.40
CA THR A 410 6.86 2.30 -31.56
C THR A 410 7.58 1.09 -32.14
N HIS A 411 6.84 0.33 -32.93
CA HIS A 411 7.34 -0.77 -33.76
C HIS A 411 7.36 -0.41 -35.25
N TYR A 412 6.82 0.75 -35.60
CA TYR A 412 6.87 1.30 -36.95
C TYR A 412 8.22 1.97 -37.16
N HIS A 413 9.07 1.34 -37.97
CA HIS A 413 10.40 1.85 -38.29
C HIS A 413 10.34 3.07 -39.21
N GLU A 414 9.24 3.21 -39.95
CA GLU A 414 8.90 4.33 -40.82
C GLU A 414 8.90 5.66 -40.05
N LEU A 415 8.47 5.64 -38.77
CA LEU A 415 8.50 6.85 -37.92
C LEU A 415 9.92 7.36 -37.63
N ASN A 416 10.97 6.57 -37.85
CA ASN A 416 12.34 7.07 -37.74
C ASN A 416 12.63 8.17 -38.77
N GLU A 417 11.96 8.17 -39.93
CA GLU A 417 12.16 9.20 -40.96
C GLU A 417 11.69 10.59 -40.49
N MET A 418 10.82 10.65 -39.47
CA MET A 418 10.34 11.91 -38.90
C MET A 418 11.48 12.78 -38.36
N ALA A 419 12.56 12.19 -37.84
CA ALA A 419 13.70 12.96 -37.34
C ALA A 419 14.43 13.75 -38.45
N ALA A 420 14.27 13.38 -39.73
CA ALA A 420 14.81 14.14 -40.86
C ALA A 420 13.94 15.36 -41.22
N SER A 421 12.62 15.26 -41.03
CA SER A 421 11.65 16.29 -41.41
C SER A 421 11.30 17.25 -40.27
N PHE A 422 11.37 16.79 -39.01
CA PHE A 422 10.95 17.53 -37.84
C PHE A 422 12.12 17.84 -36.91
N THR A 423 12.49 19.11 -36.83
CA THR A 423 13.71 19.58 -36.14
C THR A 423 13.81 19.21 -34.66
N ARG A 424 12.67 19.01 -33.96
CA ARG A 424 12.60 18.66 -32.53
C ARG A 424 12.34 17.18 -32.25
N VAL A 425 12.33 16.35 -33.30
CA VAL A 425 12.18 14.89 -33.19
C VAL A 425 13.57 14.23 -33.19
N ARG A 426 13.79 13.32 -32.26
CA ARG A 426 15.05 12.57 -32.13
C ARG A 426 14.75 11.07 -32.03
N ASN A 427 15.52 10.26 -32.74
CA ASN A 427 15.38 8.81 -32.69
C ASN A 427 16.30 8.23 -31.64
N TYR A 428 15.78 7.27 -30.89
CA TYR A 428 16.54 6.42 -29.99
C TYR A 428 16.17 4.97 -30.22
N ASN A 429 17.10 4.08 -29.91
CA ASN A 429 16.82 2.66 -29.84
C ASN A 429 17.44 2.05 -28.58
N VAL A 430 16.95 0.88 -28.22
CA VAL A 430 17.55 0.10 -27.15
C VAL A 430 18.63 -0.80 -27.73
N SER A 431 19.84 -0.68 -27.20
CA SER A 431 21.01 -1.45 -27.66
C SER A 431 20.88 -2.95 -27.45
N ILE A 432 21.39 -3.67 -28.43
CA ILE A 432 21.35 -5.13 -28.55
C ILE A 432 22.76 -5.61 -28.88
N ARG A 433 23.16 -6.73 -28.29
CA ARG A 433 24.40 -7.41 -28.64
C ARG A 433 24.12 -8.82 -29.14
N GLU A 434 24.58 -9.14 -30.34
CA GLU A 434 24.58 -10.50 -30.86
C GLU A 434 25.80 -11.25 -30.36
N ALA A 435 25.59 -12.43 -29.78
CA ALA A 435 26.64 -13.33 -29.33
C ALA A 435 26.36 -14.74 -29.88
N GLY A 436 26.96 -15.05 -31.03
CA GLY A 436 26.68 -16.28 -31.77
C GLY A 436 25.23 -16.30 -32.28
N ASN A 437 24.47 -17.33 -31.92
CA ASN A 437 23.03 -17.47 -32.27
C ASN A 437 22.08 -16.90 -31.19
N ARG A 438 22.58 -16.06 -30.27
CA ARG A 438 21.78 -15.47 -29.19
C ARG A 438 21.82 -13.94 -29.26
N VAL A 439 20.68 -13.33 -28.96
CA VAL A 439 20.52 -11.89 -28.86
C VAL A 439 20.45 -11.51 -27.39
N ILE A 440 21.35 -10.65 -26.94
CA ILE A 440 21.40 -10.14 -25.56
C ILE A 440 20.89 -8.70 -25.57
N PHE A 441 19.83 -8.44 -24.80
CA PHE A 441 19.29 -7.09 -24.62
C PHE A 441 20.12 -6.36 -23.57
N LEU A 442 20.88 -5.35 -23.99
CA LEU A 442 21.70 -4.55 -23.08
C LEU A 442 20.87 -3.53 -22.30
N ARG A 443 19.61 -3.26 -22.73
CA ARG A 443 18.67 -2.33 -22.08
C ARG A 443 19.17 -0.89 -21.94
N LYS A 444 20.26 -0.53 -22.64
CA LYS A 444 20.83 0.82 -22.69
C LYS A 444 20.31 1.56 -23.92
N LEU A 445 19.82 2.78 -23.72
CA LEU A 445 19.41 3.66 -24.80
C LEU A 445 20.61 4.22 -25.55
N VAL A 446 20.50 4.20 -26.88
CA VAL A 446 21.47 4.78 -27.79
C VAL A 446 20.76 5.65 -28.83
N PRO A 447 21.35 6.78 -29.25
CA PRO A 447 20.80 7.59 -30.33
C PRO A 447 20.70 6.81 -31.65
N GLY A 448 19.72 7.17 -32.47
CA GLY A 448 19.44 6.55 -33.78
C GLY A 448 18.23 5.63 -33.77
N GLY A 449 17.65 5.38 -34.95
CA GLY A 449 16.58 4.41 -35.13
C GLY A 449 17.12 2.99 -35.32
N SER A 450 16.32 1.97 -34.99
CA SER A 450 16.60 0.60 -35.41
C SER A 450 16.13 0.40 -36.85
N GLU A 451 16.99 -0.09 -37.75
CA GLU A 451 16.62 -0.39 -39.15
C GLU A 451 16.07 -1.82 -39.35
N HIS A 452 16.30 -2.72 -38.39
CA HIS A 452 15.88 -4.13 -38.51
C HIS A 452 14.92 -4.56 -37.42
N SER A 453 13.93 -5.37 -37.81
CA SER A 453 13.04 -6.04 -36.87
C SER A 453 13.66 -7.35 -36.40
N PHE A 454 13.86 -7.48 -35.09
CA PHE A 454 14.42 -8.70 -34.49
C PHE A 454 13.36 -9.77 -34.19
N GLY A 455 12.12 -9.64 -34.71
CA GLY A 455 11.03 -10.56 -34.41
C GLY A 455 11.36 -12.03 -34.73
N ILE A 456 12.05 -12.28 -35.85
CA ILE A 456 12.48 -13.64 -36.23
C ILE A 456 13.54 -14.19 -35.26
N HIS A 457 14.45 -13.34 -34.78
CA HIS A 457 15.45 -13.73 -33.78
C HIS A 457 14.82 -14.02 -32.42
N VAL A 458 13.81 -13.23 -32.01
CA VAL A 458 13.02 -13.51 -30.80
C VAL A 458 12.27 -14.84 -30.94
N ALA A 459 11.67 -15.12 -32.10
CA ALA A 459 11.03 -16.40 -32.38
C ALA A 459 12.01 -17.58 -32.26
N GLN A 460 13.25 -17.42 -32.75
CA GLN A 460 14.31 -18.41 -32.58
C GLN A 460 14.69 -18.62 -31.11
N MET A 461 14.81 -17.55 -30.32
CA MET A 461 15.08 -17.64 -28.88
C MET A 461 13.94 -18.30 -28.10
N ALA A 462 12.70 -18.11 -28.53
CA ALA A 462 11.52 -18.78 -27.97
C ALA A 462 11.46 -20.28 -28.31
N GLY A 463 12.40 -20.80 -29.09
CA GLY A 463 12.49 -22.22 -29.44
C GLY A 463 11.65 -22.61 -30.67
N MET A 464 11.29 -21.65 -31.54
CA MET A 464 10.59 -21.97 -32.78
C MET A 464 11.41 -22.93 -33.66
N PRO A 465 10.76 -23.87 -34.38
CA PRO A 465 11.46 -24.82 -35.23
C PRO A 465 12.37 -24.12 -36.26
N PRO A 466 13.62 -24.59 -36.48
CA PRO A 466 14.55 -23.95 -37.41
C PRO A 466 14.03 -23.82 -38.85
N SER A 467 13.16 -24.72 -39.28
CA SER A 467 12.49 -24.66 -40.59
C SER A 467 11.53 -23.47 -40.71
N VAL A 468 10.81 -23.14 -39.64
CA VAL A 468 9.89 -21.98 -39.57
C VAL A 468 10.70 -20.68 -39.56
N VAL A 469 11.74 -20.60 -38.72
CA VAL A 469 12.63 -19.42 -38.63
C VAL A 469 13.29 -19.14 -39.99
N ARG A 470 13.80 -20.18 -40.66
CA ARG A 470 14.41 -20.06 -42.00
C ARG A 470 13.40 -19.56 -43.03
N ARG A 471 12.20 -20.14 -43.06
CA ARG A 471 11.16 -19.73 -44.00
C ARG A 471 10.67 -18.30 -43.74
N ALA A 472 10.52 -17.92 -42.48
CA ALA A 472 10.16 -16.54 -42.12
C ALA A 472 11.23 -15.54 -42.60
N GLY A 473 12.52 -15.90 -42.50
CA GLY A 473 13.62 -15.08 -43.00
C GLY A 473 13.63 -14.93 -44.53
N GLU A 474 13.29 -15.99 -45.27
CA GLU A 474 13.11 -15.93 -46.73
C GLU A 474 11.97 -14.97 -47.11
N ILE A 475 10.81 -15.10 -46.45
CA ILE A 475 9.63 -14.26 -46.69
C ILE A 475 9.94 -12.79 -46.37
N LEU A 476 10.63 -12.52 -45.26
CA LEU A 476 11.00 -11.15 -44.88
C LEU A 476 11.88 -10.50 -45.96
N ARG A 477 12.89 -11.21 -46.47
CA ARG A 477 13.75 -10.70 -47.55
C ARG A 477 12.99 -10.47 -48.86
N GLU A 478 11.96 -11.28 -49.13
CA GLU A 478 11.08 -11.05 -50.29
C GLU A 478 10.30 -9.76 -50.11
N LEU A 479 9.68 -9.54 -48.93
CA LEU A 479 8.89 -8.35 -48.61
C LEU A 479 9.73 -7.05 -48.59
N GLU A 480 10.96 -7.10 -48.07
CA GLU A 480 11.89 -5.96 -48.06
C GLU A 480 12.32 -5.54 -49.48
N LYS A 481 12.43 -6.50 -50.42
CA LYS A 481 12.82 -6.22 -51.82
C LYS A 481 11.70 -5.61 -52.66
N THR A 482 10.43 -5.85 -52.32
CA THR A 482 9.27 -5.41 -53.11
C THR A 482 8.60 -4.14 -52.60
N GLY A 483 9.09 -3.51 -51.53
CA GLY A 483 8.52 -2.26 -51.03
C GLY A 483 7.01 -2.36 -50.74
N GLY A 484 6.56 -3.50 -50.20
CA GLY A 484 5.18 -3.66 -49.74
C GLY A 484 4.10 -3.91 -50.79
N GLU A 485 4.41 -4.08 -52.08
CA GLU A 485 3.40 -4.37 -53.10
C GLU A 485 3.68 -5.67 -53.90
N LYS A 486 3.16 -6.80 -53.40
CA LYS A 486 2.44 -7.84 -54.18
C LYS A 486 2.04 -9.04 -53.31
N HIS A 487 0.82 -9.55 -53.54
CA HIS A 487 0.29 -10.76 -52.94
C HIS A 487 1.26 -11.95 -53.03
N LEU A 488 1.55 -12.56 -51.88
CA LEU A 488 2.24 -13.83 -51.73
C LEU A 488 1.49 -14.94 -52.50
N SER A 489 1.88 -15.23 -53.74
CA SER A 489 1.52 -16.48 -54.40
C SER A 489 2.46 -17.59 -53.91
N LYS A 490 1.88 -18.61 -53.26
CA LYS A 490 2.64 -19.77 -52.78
C LYS A 490 3.35 -20.48 -53.95
N PRO A 491 4.62 -20.87 -53.83
CA PRO A 491 5.13 -22.04 -54.54
C PRO A 491 4.91 -23.28 -53.66
N VAL A 492 3.73 -23.92 -53.77
CA VAL A 492 3.49 -25.26 -53.16
C VAL A 492 4.09 -26.38 -54.04
N GLY A 493 5.12 -26.08 -54.83
CA GLY A 493 5.72 -27.06 -55.75
C GLY A 493 6.86 -27.89 -55.16
N GLY A 494 7.52 -27.42 -54.09
CA GLY A 494 8.81 -28.00 -53.66
C GLY A 494 8.79 -28.89 -52.41
N LEU A 495 7.74 -28.82 -51.59
CA LEU A 495 7.73 -29.48 -50.26
C LEU A 495 7.21 -30.93 -50.27
N ALA A 496 6.88 -31.48 -51.44
CA ALA A 496 6.41 -32.86 -51.57
C ALA A 496 7.54 -33.90 -51.77
N GLY A 497 8.79 -33.46 -51.98
CA GLY A 497 9.90 -34.36 -52.35
C GLY A 497 10.73 -34.94 -51.18
N GLN A 498 10.52 -34.50 -49.94
CA GLN A 498 11.32 -34.94 -48.78
C GLN A 498 10.47 -35.15 -47.52
N ARG A 499 9.45 -36.02 -47.61
CA ARG A 499 8.88 -36.66 -46.42
C ARG A 499 9.42 -38.09 -46.33
N GLU A 500 10.59 -38.23 -45.72
CA GLU A 500 10.96 -39.53 -45.14
C GLU A 500 10.07 -39.81 -43.93
N GLY A 501 9.33 -40.91 -44.03
CA GLY A 501 8.91 -41.79 -42.94
C GLY A 501 8.38 -41.15 -41.66
N LEU A 502 7.07 -40.91 -41.61
CA LEU A 502 6.27 -41.15 -40.40
C LEU A 502 4.83 -41.41 -40.82
N GLN A 503 4.54 -42.69 -41.02
CA GLN A 503 3.21 -43.23 -41.24
C GLN A 503 2.48 -43.21 -39.88
N LEU A 504 1.58 -42.24 -39.68
CA LEU A 504 0.67 -42.22 -38.54
C LEU A 504 -0.58 -43.04 -38.89
N SER A 505 -0.86 -44.06 -38.09
CA SER A 505 -2.07 -44.87 -38.14
C SER A 505 -3.29 -44.00 -37.84
N ILE A 506 -4.27 -44.03 -38.74
CA ILE A 506 -5.60 -43.48 -38.60
C ILE A 506 -6.42 -44.43 -37.70
N PHE A 507 -7.00 -43.87 -36.62
CA PHE A 507 -7.86 -44.48 -35.57
C PHE A 507 -7.19 -45.27 -34.43
N GLN A 508 -7.10 -44.64 -33.26
CA GLN A 508 -7.46 -45.22 -31.96
C GLN A 508 -7.64 -44.09 -30.92
N LEU A 509 -8.90 -43.84 -30.55
CA LEU A 509 -9.30 -43.04 -29.39
C LEU A 509 -9.50 -44.02 -28.23
N ASP A 510 -8.61 -44.01 -27.25
CA ASP A 510 -8.88 -44.58 -25.93
C ASP A 510 -8.15 -43.72 -24.89
N ASP A 511 -8.84 -42.69 -24.42
CA ASP A 511 -8.42 -41.89 -23.27
C ASP A 511 -8.88 -42.62 -21.97
N PRO A 512 -7.96 -43.04 -21.09
CA PRO A 512 -8.29 -43.76 -19.86
C PRO A 512 -9.08 -42.93 -18.83
N VAL A 513 -9.24 -41.61 -19.03
CA VAL A 513 -9.99 -40.73 -18.11
C VAL A 513 -11.51 -40.75 -18.40
N LEU A 514 -11.93 -41.12 -19.61
CA LEU A 514 -13.36 -41.14 -20.01
C LEU A 514 -14.14 -42.38 -19.57
N ARG A 515 -13.52 -43.37 -18.91
CA ARG A 515 -14.20 -44.58 -18.38
C ARG A 515 -14.65 -44.50 -16.91
N GLN A 516 -14.43 -43.38 -16.22
CA GLN A 516 -14.86 -43.22 -14.81
C GLN A 516 -16.03 -42.25 -14.59
N ILE A 517 -16.67 -41.75 -15.65
CA ILE A 517 -17.89 -40.91 -15.52
C ILE A 517 -19.06 -41.51 -16.33
N ARG A 518 -19.24 -42.84 -16.31
CA ARG A 518 -20.52 -43.45 -16.72
C ARG A 518 -20.76 -44.80 -16.10
#